data_AF-A0A246TBD1-F1
#
_entry.id   AF-A0A246TBD1-F1
#
_cell.length_a   1.000
_cell.length_b   1.000
_cell.length_c   1.000
_cell.angle_alpha   90.00
_cell.angle_beta   90.00
_cell.angle_gamma   90.00
#
_symmetry.space_group_name_H-M   'P 1'
#
loop_
_entity.id
_entity.type
_entity.pdbx_description
1 polymer ?
#
loop_
_entity_poly.entity_id
_entity_poly.type
_entity_poly.pdbx_seq_one_letter_code
_entity_poly.pdbx_strand_id
1 'polypeptide(L)'
;MLIPWVIPTSTIRCATLAERGKFQFLFVPDFPAMKGDIENEAPQITIDPMMTLAAVARGTSRIGLVATGSATFNEPYNLARQFKAMTTKAPPCAPISAYPLNVGSIRGFTSKC
;
A
#
# COMPACT_ATOMS: atom_id res chain seq x y z
N MET A 1 -8.89 -24.15 0.36
CA MET A 1 -8.59 -23.46 1.65
C MET A 1 -7.84 -22.18 1.30
N LEU A 2 -8.55 -21.05 1.20
CA LEU A 2 -7.99 -19.76 0.79
C LEU A 2 -7.33 -19.11 2.00
N ILE A 3 -6.03 -18.83 1.93
CA ILE A 3 -5.27 -18.15 2.99
C ILE A 3 -5.79 -16.71 3.07
N PRO A 4 -6.57 -16.32 4.09
CA PRO A 4 -7.35 -15.07 4.07
C PRO A 4 -6.49 -13.81 4.03
N TRP A 5 -5.25 -13.90 4.52
CA TRP A 5 -4.30 -12.79 4.59
C TRP A 5 -3.56 -12.51 3.28
N VAL A 6 -3.59 -13.45 2.32
CA VAL A 6 -2.97 -13.28 1.00
C VAL A 6 -3.90 -12.53 0.04
N ILE A 7 -5.22 -12.57 0.27
CA ILE A 7 -6.22 -12.03 -0.66
C ILE A 7 -6.59 -10.60 -0.25
N PRO A 8 -6.59 -9.62 -1.18
CA PRO A 8 -6.89 -8.22 -0.87
C PRO A 8 -8.29 -7.98 -0.28
N THR A 9 -9.22 -8.94 -0.43
CA THR A 9 -10.58 -8.86 0.12
C THR A 9 -10.61 -8.68 1.64
N SER A 10 -9.66 -9.28 2.38
CA SER A 10 -9.56 -9.10 3.83
C SER A 10 -9.11 -7.68 4.18
N THR A 11 -8.15 -7.13 3.44
CA THR A 11 -7.69 -5.74 3.58
C THR A 11 -8.78 -4.74 3.26
N ILE A 12 -9.63 -4.99 2.26
CA ILE A 12 -10.81 -4.15 1.97
C ILE A 12 -11.75 -4.12 3.18
N ARG A 13 -12.06 -5.28 3.78
CA ARG A 13 -12.93 -5.35 4.96
C ARG A 13 -12.35 -4.58 6.15
N CYS A 14 -11.04 -4.72 6.39
CA CYS A 14 -10.35 -3.94 7.44
C CYS A 14 -10.38 -2.44 7.14
N ALA A 15 -10.16 -2.05 5.88
CA ALA A 15 -10.18 -0.65 5.46
C ALA A 15 -11.59 -0.03 5.61
N THR A 16 -12.66 -0.75 5.26
CA THR A 16 -14.04 -0.28 5.49
C THR A 16 -14.35 -0.13 6.98
N LEU A 17 -13.84 -1.02 7.84
CA LEU A 17 -13.97 -0.87 9.29
C LEU A 17 -13.16 0.33 9.80
N ALA A 18 -11.96 0.55 9.27
CA ALA A 18 -11.14 1.70 9.60
C ALA A 18 -11.79 3.04 9.17
N GLU A 19 -12.46 3.07 8.02
CA GLU A 19 -13.26 4.24 7.62
C GLU A 19 -14.40 4.54 8.58
N ARG A 20 -15.08 3.51 9.08
CA ARG A 20 -16.12 3.66 10.12
C ARG A 20 -15.51 4.15 11.43
N GLY A 21 -14.30 3.70 11.75
CA GLY A 21 -13.51 4.13 12.90
C GLY A 21 -12.86 5.53 12.77
N LYS A 22 -13.09 6.26 11.66
CA LYS A 22 -12.50 7.58 11.38
C LYS A 22 -10.96 7.59 11.34
N PHE A 23 -10.34 6.49 10.95
CA PHE A 23 -8.90 6.48 10.68
C PHE A 23 -8.58 7.38 9.47
N GLN A 24 -7.47 8.11 9.55
CA GLN A 24 -7.07 9.08 8.51
C GLN A 24 -6.43 8.39 7.30
N PHE A 25 -5.66 7.33 7.52
CA PHE A 25 -4.96 6.62 6.45
C PHE A 25 -4.74 5.14 6.78
N LEU A 26 -4.60 4.34 5.72
CA LEU A 26 -4.14 2.97 5.76
C LEU A 26 -2.70 2.94 5.24
N PHE A 27 -1.78 2.38 6.04
CA PHE A 27 -0.38 2.21 5.66
C PHE A 27 -0.11 0.76 5.29
N VAL A 28 0.33 0.52 4.06
CA VAL A 28 0.73 -0.81 3.57
C VAL A 28 2.23 -0.76 3.25
N PRO A 29 3.08 -1.31 4.13
CA PRO A 29 4.52 -1.37 3.90
C PRO A 29 4.86 -2.40 2.81
N ASP A 30 5.97 -2.15 2.13
CA ASP A 30 6.59 -3.07 1.18
C ASP A 30 7.84 -3.66 1.79
N PHE A 31 8.06 -4.96 1.59
CA PHE A 31 9.26 -5.65 2.02
C PHE A 31 9.76 -6.51 0.86
N PRO A 32 10.80 -6.07 0.12
CA PRO A 32 11.28 -6.79 -1.07
C PRO A 32 12.05 -8.08 -0.74
N ALA A 33 12.20 -8.43 0.54
CA ALA A 33 12.90 -9.63 0.99
C ALA A 33 12.10 -10.32 2.10
N MET A 34 11.91 -11.64 1.96
CA MET A 34 11.35 -12.48 3.01
C MET A 34 12.28 -12.48 4.22
N LYS A 35 11.72 -12.20 5.39
CA LYS A 35 12.38 -12.38 6.68
C LYS A 35 11.62 -13.46 7.44
N GLY A 36 12.34 -14.39 8.07
CA GLY A 36 11.76 -15.51 8.83
C GLY A 36 12.17 -16.87 8.27
N ASP A 37 11.79 -17.92 8.99
CA ASP A 37 12.00 -19.30 8.58
C ASP A 37 10.93 -19.70 7.57
N ILE A 38 11.31 -19.85 6.31
CA ILE A 38 10.41 -20.15 5.19
C ILE A 38 9.78 -21.54 5.35
N GLU A 39 10.44 -22.45 6.06
CA GLU A 39 9.98 -23.83 6.22
C GLU A 39 8.93 -23.96 7.33
N ASN A 40 9.00 -23.09 8.36
CA ASN A 40 8.17 -23.22 9.56
C ASN A 40 7.26 -22.02 9.85
N GLU A 41 7.44 -20.89 9.19
CA GLU A 41 6.62 -19.69 9.37
C GLU A 41 5.76 -19.38 8.15
N ALA A 42 4.54 -18.88 8.42
CA ALA A 42 3.67 -18.40 7.35
C ALA A 42 4.31 -17.18 6.67
N PRO A 43 4.24 -17.06 5.33
CA PRO A 43 4.77 -15.90 4.62
C PRO A 43 4.19 -14.60 5.18
N GLN A 44 5.06 -13.75 5.71
CA GLN A 44 4.66 -12.45 6.26
C GLN A 44 4.42 -11.40 5.17
N ILE A 45 4.83 -11.70 3.94
CA ILE A 45 4.77 -10.79 2.80
C ILE A 45 3.54 -11.12 1.96
N THR A 46 2.70 -10.11 1.79
CA THR A 46 1.46 -10.15 1.03
C THR A 46 1.71 -9.75 -0.43
N ILE A 47 0.64 -9.76 -1.23
CA ILE A 47 0.61 -9.22 -2.59
C ILE A 47 1.17 -7.79 -2.61
N ASP A 48 1.80 -7.45 -3.75
CA ASP A 48 2.31 -6.12 -4.05
C ASP A 48 1.42 -4.99 -3.46
N PRO A 49 2.02 -4.06 -2.70
CA PRO A 49 1.26 -3.05 -1.97
C PRO A 49 0.50 -2.10 -2.90
N MET A 50 0.99 -1.88 -4.13
CA MET A 50 0.29 -1.05 -5.11
C MET A 50 -0.98 -1.73 -5.60
N MET A 51 -0.94 -3.04 -5.86
CA MET A 51 -2.12 -3.85 -6.18
C MET A 51 -3.13 -3.89 -5.02
N THR A 52 -2.64 -4.09 -3.80
CA THR A 52 -3.49 -4.11 -2.61
C THR A 52 -4.20 -2.77 -2.41
N LEU A 53 -3.48 -1.66 -2.51
CA LEU A 53 -4.07 -0.32 -2.40
C LEU A 53 -5.01 0.02 -3.56
N ALA A 54 -4.74 -0.44 -4.78
CA ALA A 54 -5.66 -0.26 -5.91
C ALA A 54 -6.99 -0.97 -5.68
N ALA A 55 -6.97 -2.16 -5.06
CA ALA A 55 -8.18 -2.87 -4.66
C ALA A 55 -8.92 -2.16 -3.51
N VAL A 56 -8.19 -1.65 -2.52
CA VAL A 56 -8.77 -0.88 -1.40
C VAL A 56 -9.39 0.44 -1.88
N ALA A 57 -8.73 1.16 -2.79
CA ALA A 57 -9.23 2.41 -3.38
C ALA A 57 -10.60 2.25 -4.05
N ARG A 58 -10.89 1.05 -4.58
CA ARG A 58 -12.20 0.71 -5.17
C ARG A 58 -13.27 0.44 -4.12
N GLY A 59 -12.89 -0.04 -2.94
CA GLY A 59 -13.82 -0.44 -1.85
C GLY A 59 -13.98 0.60 -0.74
N THR A 60 -13.28 1.73 -0.84
CA THR A 60 -13.25 2.81 0.16
C THR A 60 -13.45 4.16 -0.50
N SER A 61 -13.80 5.19 0.28
CA SER A 61 -14.22 6.50 -0.24
C SER A 61 -13.56 7.71 0.44
N ARG A 62 -12.98 7.53 1.63
CA ARG A 62 -12.49 8.60 2.49
C ARG A 62 -11.13 8.33 3.11
N ILE A 63 -10.71 7.07 3.26
CA ILE A 63 -9.43 6.76 3.90
C ILE A 63 -8.24 7.11 2.99
N GLY A 64 -7.21 7.74 3.56
CA GLY A 64 -5.93 7.93 2.88
C GLY A 64 -5.19 6.61 2.62
N LEU A 65 -4.39 6.55 1.57
CA LEU A 65 -3.73 5.32 1.13
C LEU A 65 -2.22 5.53 1.03
N VAL A 66 -1.46 4.95 1.93
CA VAL A 66 -0.01 5.15 1.99
C VAL A 66 0.70 3.85 1.64
N ALA A 67 1.56 3.88 0.62
CA ALA A 67 2.38 2.76 0.18
C ALA A 67 3.87 3.05 0.38
N THR A 68 4.63 1.99 0.56
CA THR A 68 6.09 2.01 0.49
C THR A 68 6.50 1.39 -0.85
N GLY A 69 7.61 1.83 -1.44
CA GLY A 69 8.13 1.22 -2.66
C GLY A 69 9.63 1.41 -2.80
N SER A 70 10.40 0.34 -2.90
CA SER A 70 11.86 0.45 -2.91
C SER A 70 12.41 0.92 -4.26
N ALA A 71 13.20 2.00 -4.26
CA ALA A 71 13.96 2.48 -5.42
C ALA A 71 15.26 1.68 -5.66
N THR A 72 15.58 0.71 -4.79
CA THR A 72 16.71 -0.21 -4.97
C THR A 72 16.42 -1.26 -6.03
N PHE A 73 15.15 -1.66 -6.15
CA PHE A 73 14.70 -2.70 -7.09
C PHE A 73 13.83 -2.14 -8.22
N ASN A 74 13.29 -0.93 -8.07
CA ASN A 74 12.49 -0.27 -9.09
C ASN A 74 13.13 1.05 -9.51
N GLU A 75 13.20 1.28 -10.83
CA GLU A 75 13.57 2.58 -11.38
C GLU A 75 12.66 3.69 -10.82
N PRO A 76 13.20 4.84 -10.38
CA PRO A 76 12.43 5.90 -9.74
C PRO A 76 11.32 6.45 -10.64
N TYR A 77 11.53 6.46 -11.95
CA TYR A 77 10.51 6.84 -12.92
C TYR A 77 9.31 5.88 -12.91
N ASN A 78 9.56 4.57 -12.81
CA ASN A 78 8.51 3.56 -12.77
C ASN A 78 7.67 3.68 -11.50
N LEU A 79 8.31 3.90 -10.35
CA LEU A 79 7.61 4.18 -9.09
C LEU A 79 6.74 5.43 -9.22
N ALA A 80 7.31 6.55 -9.67
CA ALA A 80 6.58 7.81 -9.83
C ALA A 80 5.34 7.65 -10.74
N ARG A 81 5.46 6.91 -11.85
CA ARG A 81 4.35 6.63 -12.77
C ARG A 81 3.24 5.82 -12.09
N GLN A 82 3.60 4.80 -11.31
CA GLN A 82 2.62 3.96 -10.61
C GLN A 82 1.87 4.75 -9.52
N PHE A 83 2.58 5.57 -8.73
CA PHE A 83 1.95 6.44 -7.73
C PHE A 83 1.02 7.46 -8.36
N LYS A 84 1.42 8.06 -9.49
CA LYS A 84 0.56 8.97 -10.24
C LYS A 84 -0.71 8.26 -10.74
N ALA A 85 -0.57 7.05 -11.29
CA ALA A 85 -1.70 6.27 -11.75
C ALA A 85 -2.69 5.94 -10.62
N MET A 86 -2.20 5.57 -9.43
CA MET A 86 -3.05 5.34 -8.26
C MET A 86 -3.80 6.60 -7.84
N THR A 87 -3.15 7.76 -7.85
CA THR A 87 -3.77 9.04 -7.50
C THR A 87 -4.97 9.37 -8.37
N THR A 88 -4.94 9.00 -9.66
CA THR A 88 -6.09 9.23 -10.54
C THR A 88 -7.31 8.36 -10.22
N LYS A 89 -7.12 7.24 -9.53
CA LYS A 89 -8.19 6.30 -9.17
C LYS A 89 -8.68 6.45 -7.74
N ALA A 90 -7.90 7.09 -6.86
CA ALA A 90 -8.29 7.34 -5.50
C ALA A 90 -9.35 8.47 -5.43
N PRO A 91 -10.24 8.44 -4.43
CA PRO A 91 -11.18 9.53 -4.21
C PRO A 91 -10.41 10.85 -3.99
N PRO A 92 -11.00 12.00 -4.39
CA PRO A 92 -10.31 13.31 -4.42
C PRO A 92 -9.77 13.77 -3.06
N CYS A 93 -10.14 13.11 -1.97
CA CYS A 93 -9.76 13.46 -0.60
C CYS A 93 -8.81 12.45 0.08
N ALA A 94 -8.34 11.40 -0.61
CA ALA A 94 -7.44 10.42 -0.01
C ALA A 94 -5.97 10.88 -0.17
N PRO A 95 -5.26 11.21 0.92
CA PRO A 95 -3.83 11.48 0.83
C PRO A 95 -3.12 10.19 0.42
N ILE A 96 -2.47 10.21 -0.75
CA ILE A 96 -1.53 9.17 -1.14
C ILE A 96 -0.14 9.65 -0.76
N SER A 97 0.59 8.81 -0.01
CA SER A 97 1.99 9.03 0.29
C SER A 97 2.80 7.80 -0.10
N ALA A 98 3.90 8.07 -0.79
CA ALA A 98 4.88 7.08 -1.21
C ALA A 98 6.17 7.27 -0.42
N TYR A 99 6.67 6.21 0.22
CA TYR A 99 7.98 6.25 0.88
C TYR A 99 8.95 5.29 0.21
N PRO A 100 10.05 5.80 -0.39
CA PRO A 100 11.10 4.93 -0.87
C PRO A 100 11.94 4.38 0.29
N LEU A 101 12.07 3.05 0.37
CA LEU A 101 13.04 2.40 1.25
C LEU A 101 14.45 2.56 0.65
N ASN A 102 15.05 3.73 0.85
CA ASN A 102 16.48 3.95 0.70
C ASN A 102 16.95 4.77 1.92
N VAL A 103 18.08 4.39 2.51
CA VAL A 103 18.56 4.79 3.85
C VAL A 103 18.92 6.29 3.99
N GLY A 104 18.54 7.14 3.02
CA GLY A 104 18.96 8.55 2.99
C GLY A 104 18.02 9.57 2.33
N SER A 105 16.82 9.21 1.86
CA SER A 105 15.92 10.21 1.25
C SER A 105 14.43 9.85 1.37
N ILE A 106 13.83 10.20 2.50
CA ILE A 106 12.38 10.20 2.69
C ILE A 106 11.82 11.45 2.01
N ARG A 107 11.58 11.41 0.70
CA ARG A 107 10.75 12.42 0.02
C ARG A 107 9.39 11.80 -0.26
N GLY A 108 8.42 12.10 0.61
CA GLY A 108 7.04 11.68 0.41
C GLY A 108 6.44 12.34 -0.82
N PHE A 109 5.93 11.55 -1.77
CA PHE A 109 5.01 12.07 -2.78
C PHE A 109 3.64 12.20 -2.14
N THR A 110 3.32 13.38 -1.60
CA THR A 110 1.97 13.69 -1.14
C THR A 110 1.18 14.29 -2.29
N SER A 111 0.10 13.62 -2.69
CA SER A 111 -0.98 14.32 -3.38
C SER A 111 -1.77 15.09 -2.33
N LYS A 112 -1.54 16.40 -2.24
CA LYS A 112 -2.45 17.30 -1.55
C LYS A 112 -3.76 17.39 -2.33
N CYS A 113 -4.88 17.39 -1.62
CA CYS A 113 -6.03 18.17 -2.07
C CYS A 113 -5.60 19.62 -2.22
#